data_AF-A0A4D4MU36-F1
#
_entry.id   AF-A0A4D4MU36-F1
#
_cell.length_a   1.000
_cell.length_b   1.000
_cell.length_c   1.000
_cell.angle_alpha   90.00
_cell.angle_beta   90.00
_cell.angle_gamma   90.00
#
_symmetry.space_group_name_H-M   'P 1'
#
loop_
_entity.id
_entity.type
_entity.pdbx_description
1 polymer ?
#
loop_
_entity_poly.entity_id
_entity_poly.type
_entity_poly.pdbx_seq_one_letter_code
_entity_poly.pdbx_strand_id
1 'polypeptide(L)'
;MARPTHLGDWNVRELAAHTTMAIEAVNKFIDRPAPPKQEVTLLDWPFVTAVNAEAIADTSREPAAGHPDLDAFLAVTEQRFTERLAAHPDTRLLLTGTGPMSLGDYLVTRTVELVVHTDDLNRSVPGLDIPYDRQALAACTRLLADALAVKAPGASTEVRIPPYAVVQCVEGPRHTRGTPPNVVETDPLTWIRLATGRLDWTTALDDAQVSASGERADLGGLLPLMS
;
A
#
# COMPACT_ATOMS: atom_id res chain seq x y z
N MET A 1 1.11 -24.85 2.26
CA MET A 1 0.98 -23.49 1.69
C MET A 1 0.52 -23.47 0.22
N ALA A 2 0.16 -24.60 -0.41
CA ALA A 2 -0.33 -24.62 -1.81
C ALA A 2 -1.80 -24.17 -2.00
N ARG A 3 -2.44 -23.64 -0.94
CA ARG A 3 -3.82 -23.15 -1.00
C ARG A 3 -3.89 -21.87 -1.84
N PRO A 4 -4.94 -21.65 -2.65
CA PRO A 4 -5.14 -20.37 -3.34
C PRO A 4 -5.29 -19.19 -2.39
N THR A 5 -4.92 -18.02 -2.87
CA THR A 5 -5.20 -16.72 -2.23
C THR A 5 -6.37 -16.04 -2.93
N HIS A 6 -6.73 -14.85 -2.46
CA HIS A 6 -7.65 -13.96 -3.18
C HIS A 6 -6.97 -13.14 -4.29
N LEU A 7 -5.66 -13.33 -4.53
CA LEU A 7 -4.87 -12.61 -5.54
C LEU A 7 -4.70 -13.44 -6.82
N GLY A 8 -5.77 -13.57 -7.59
CA GLY A 8 -5.73 -14.32 -8.86
C GLY A 8 -5.20 -15.75 -8.68
N ASP A 9 -4.22 -16.14 -9.48
CA ASP A 9 -3.67 -17.50 -9.49
C ASP A 9 -2.63 -17.78 -8.39
N TRP A 10 -2.37 -16.80 -7.50
CA TRP A 10 -1.36 -16.94 -6.45
C TRP A 10 -1.81 -17.90 -5.36
N ASN A 11 -0.89 -18.76 -4.90
CA ASN A 11 -1.07 -19.54 -3.68
C ASN A 11 -0.37 -18.89 -2.47
N VAL A 12 -0.72 -19.36 -1.27
CA VAL A 12 -0.21 -18.82 0.00
C VAL A 12 1.31 -18.87 0.08
N ARG A 13 1.96 -19.86 -0.54
CA ARG A 13 3.43 -19.97 -0.57
C ARG A 13 4.03 -18.84 -1.41
N GLU A 14 3.47 -18.59 -2.58
CA GLU A 14 3.93 -17.52 -3.48
C GLU A 14 3.75 -16.15 -2.83
N LEU A 15 2.61 -15.92 -2.18
CA LEU A 15 2.38 -14.69 -1.44
C LEU A 15 3.37 -14.50 -0.29
N ALA A 16 3.66 -15.55 0.49
CA ALA A 16 4.66 -15.50 1.56
C ALA A 16 6.11 -15.31 1.03
N ALA A 17 6.43 -15.88 -0.13
CA ALA A 17 7.72 -15.64 -0.78
C ALA A 17 7.85 -14.18 -1.23
N HIS A 18 6.78 -13.61 -1.79
CA HIS A 18 6.73 -12.23 -2.25
C HIS A 18 6.89 -11.21 -1.12
N THR A 19 6.28 -11.42 0.05
CA THR A 19 6.51 -10.52 1.19
C THR A 19 7.98 -10.48 1.61
N THR A 20 8.68 -11.61 1.54
CA THR A 20 10.13 -11.66 1.81
C THR A 20 10.92 -10.92 0.72
N MET A 21 10.53 -11.07 -0.54
CA MET A 21 11.16 -10.34 -1.64
C MET A 21 10.98 -8.83 -1.57
N ALA A 22 9.82 -8.37 -1.09
CA ALA A 22 9.56 -6.95 -0.90
C ALA A 22 10.68 -6.31 -0.07
N ILE A 23 11.15 -7.02 0.96
CA ILE A 23 12.26 -6.63 1.83
C ILE A 23 13.60 -6.85 1.15
N GLU A 24 13.78 -7.97 0.44
CA GLU A 24 15.00 -8.24 -0.32
C GLU A 24 15.26 -7.19 -1.42
N ALA A 25 14.23 -6.56 -1.97
CA ALA A 25 14.38 -5.47 -2.93
C ALA A 25 15.15 -4.28 -2.32
N VAL A 26 14.94 -3.98 -1.04
CA VAL A 26 15.69 -2.94 -0.32
C VAL A 26 17.18 -3.31 -0.25
N ASN A 27 17.48 -4.55 0.12
CA ASN A 27 18.85 -5.07 0.14
C ASN A 27 19.53 -4.91 -1.23
N LYS A 28 18.83 -5.35 -2.30
CA LYS A 28 19.33 -5.29 -3.68
C LYS A 28 19.55 -3.87 -4.17
N PHE A 29 18.68 -2.93 -3.83
CA PHE A 29 18.81 -1.54 -4.31
C PHE A 29 19.86 -0.75 -3.54
N ILE A 30 20.06 -1.04 -2.25
CA ILE A 30 21.13 -0.40 -1.47
C ILE A 30 22.51 -0.74 -2.05
N ASP A 31 22.73 -1.97 -2.52
CA ASP A 31 24.02 -2.41 -3.08
C ASP A 31 24.33 -1.80 -4.46
N ARG A 32 23.34 -1.15 -5.10
CA ARG A 32 23.55 -0.45 -6.38
C ARG A 32 24.12 0.96 -6.15
N PRO A 33 24.81 1.53 -7.16
CA PRO A 33 25.19 2.93 -7.12
C PRO A 33 23.98 3.84 -6.89
N ALA A 34 24.12 4.80 -5.97
CA ALA A 34 23.06 5.77 -5.72
C ALA A 34 22.86 6.65 -6.96
N PRO A 35 21.61 6.88 -7.41
CA PRO A 35 21.33 7.81 -8.49
C PRO A 35 21.64 9.25 -8.05
N PRO A 36 21.90 10.16 -9.00
CA PRO A 36 22.35 11.53 -8.69
C PRO A 36 21.25 12.43 -8.13
N LYS A 37 19.97 12.08 -8.32
CA LYS A 37 18.82 12.85 -7.86
C LYS A 37 17.61 11.95 -7.65
N GLN A 38 16.70 12.39 -6.78
CA GLN A 38 15.37 11.82 -6.63
C GLN A 38 14.49 12.26 -7.81
N GLU A 39 13.71 11.34 -8.34
CA GLU A 39 12.78 11.60 -9.47
C GLU A 39 11.35 11.22 -9.14
N VAL A 40 11.14 10.39 -8.12
CA VAL A 40 9.82 9.97 -7.64
C VAL A 40 9.69 10.31 -6.17
N THR A 41 8.64 11.03 -5.79
CA THR A 41 8.30 11.27 -4.39
C THR A 41 7.38 10.16 -3.87
N LEU A 42 7.24 10.07 -2.55
CA LEU A 42 6.36 9.09 -1.93
C LEU A 42 4.88 9.23 -2.40
N LEU A 43 4.39 10.45 -2.66
CA LEU A 43 3.00 10.67 -3.10
C LEU A 43 2.79 10.37 -4.59
N ASP A 44 3.86 10.36 -5.40
CA ASP A 44 3.79 9.95 -6.82
C ASP A 44 3.70 8.42 -6.96
N TRP A 45 4.29 7.69 -6.00
CA TRP A 45 4.49 6.24 -6.07
C TRP A 45 3.21 5.41 -6.36
N PRO A 46 2.04 5.66 -5.73
CA PRO A 46 0.83 4.88 -6.01
C PRO A 46 0.44 4.92 -7.50
N PHE A 47 0.57 6.10 -8.13
CA PHE A 47 0.19 6.30 -9.52
C PHE A 47 1.20 5.71 -10.50
N VAL A 48 2.51 5.80 -10.19
CA VAL A 48 3.56 5.16 -11.00
C VAL A 48 3.42 3.64 -10.96
N THR A 49 3.08 3.08 -9.79
CA THR A 49 2.88 1.63 -9.64
C THR A 49 1.69 1.14 -10.44
N ALA A 50 0.54 1.84 -10.37
CA ALA A 50 -0.66 1.48 -11.13
C ALA A 50 -0.42 1.44 -12.65
N VAL A 51 0.37 2.37 -13.19
CA VAL A 51 0.71 2.41 -14.62
C VAL A 51 1.64 1.27 -15.04
N ASN A 52 2.47 0.77 -14.13
CA ASN A 52 3.49 -0.25 -14.42
C ASN A 52 3.20 -1.63 -13.81
N ALA A 53 1.95 -1.87 -13.39
CA ALA A 53 1.57 -3.06 -12.62
C ALA A 53 1.94 -4.38 -13.32
N GLU A 54 1.74 -4.50 -14.64
CA GLU A 54 2.10 -5.71 -15.41
C GLU A 54 3.62 -5.95 -15.43
N ALA A 55 4.42 -4.91 -15.66
CA ALA A 55 5.88 -5.01 -15.68
C ALA A 55 6.47 -5.37 -14.30
N ILE A 56 5.85 -4.88 -13.22
CA ILE A 56 6.21 -5.18 -11.83
C ILE A 56 5.75 -6.59 -11.42
N ALA A 57 4.59 -7.04 -11.90
CA ALA A 57 4.06 -8.37 -11.62
C ALA A 57 4.92 -9.49 -12.21
N ASP A 58 5.45 -9.30 -13.42
CA ASP A 58 6.32 -10.29 -14.08
C ASP A 58 7.66 -10.48 -13.37
N THR A 59 8.19 -9.43 -12.72
CA THR A 59 9.39 -9.55 -11.87
C THR A 59 9.12 -10.24 -10.53
N SER A 60 7.85 -10.38 -10.15
CA SER A 60 7.40 -10.94 -8.86
C SER A 60 7.02 -12.43 -8.94
N ARG A 61 6.89 -13.02 -10.14
CA ARG A 61 6.48 -14.43 -10.36
C ARG A 61 7.63 -15.45 -10.45
N GLU A 62 8.89 -15.00 -10.55
CA GLU A 62 10.07 -15.89 -10.48
C GLU A 62 10.48 -16.54 -9.11
N PRO A 63 9.92 -16.27 -7.91
CA PRO A 63 10.71 -16.45 -6.68
C PRO A 63 10.40 -17.69 -5.85
N ALA A 64 9.16 -18.18 -5.83
CA ALA A 64 8.78 -19.26 -4.91
C ALA A 64 9.49 -20.59 -5.23
N ALA A 65 9.81 -20.82 -6.50
CA ALA A 65 10.54 -22.00 -6.96
C ALA A 65 12.05 -21.92 -6.65
N GLY A 66 12.63 -20.72 -6.62
CA GLY A 66 14.05 -20.49 -6.32
C GLY A 66 14.41 -20.61 -4.84
N HIS A 67 13.42 -20.53 -3.95
CA HIS A 67 13.61 -20.56 -2.49
C HIS A 67 12.77 -21.69 -1.87
N PRO A 68 13.28 -22.94 -1.84
CA PRO A 68 12.55 -24.08 -1.26
C PRO A 68 12.34 -23.92 0.25
N ASP A 69 13.31 -23.33 0.95
CA ASP A 69 13.26 -22.99 2.37
C ASP A 69 12.97 -21.49 2.55
N LEU A 70 11.70 -21.17 2.83
CA LEU A 70 11.26 -19.77 2.99
C LEU A 70 11.67 -19.20 4.35
N ASP A 71 11.78 -20.03 5.39
CA ASP A 71 12.16 -19.58 6.72
C ASP A 71 13.64 -19.14 6.72
N ALA A 72 14.51 -19.96 6.12
CA ALA A 72 15.91 -19.59 5.93
C ALA A 72 16.07 -18.34 5.05
N PHE A 73 15.25 -18.23 3.99
CA PHE A 73 15.28 -17.05 3.12
C PHE A 73 14.88 -15.78 3.89
N LEU A 74 13.79 -15.84 4.66
CA LEU A 74 13.34 -14.72 5.49
C LEU A 74 14.39 -14.32 6.52
N ALA A 75 14.95 -15.27 7.27
CA ALA A 75 15.95 -14.99 8.30
C ALA A 75 17.21 -14.29 7.72
N VAL A 76 17.70 -14.77 6.58
CA VAL A 76 18.88 -14.17 5.91
C VAL A 76 18.56 -12.80 5.32
N THR A 77 17.35 -12.60 4.80
CA THR A 77 16.90 -11.29 4.29
C THR A 77 16.70 -10.29 5.42
N GLU A 78 16.11 -10.69 6.54
CA GLU A 78 15.89 -9.85 7.73
C GLU A 78 17.21 -9.39 8.34
N GLN A 79 18.16 -10.31 8.57
CA GLN A 79 19.48 -9.97 9.12
C GLN A 79 20.15 -8.88 8.26
N ARG A 80 20.22 -9.13 6.95
CA ARG A 80 20.82 -8.23 5.96
C ARG A 80 20.11 -6.88 5.87
N PHE A 81 18.79 -6.89 5.98
CA PHE A 81 17.98 -5.67 5.97
C PHE A 81 18.30 -4.80 7.19
N THR A 82 18.29 -5.39 8.38
CA THR A 82 18.62 -4.68 9.63
C THR A 82 20.04 -4.10 9.61
N GLU A 83 21.03 -4.88 9.17
CA GLU A 83 22.42 -4.40 9.02
C GLU A 83 22.52 -3.22 8.06
N ARG A 84 21.84 -3.28 6.91
CA ARG A 84 21.87 -2.20 5.91
C ARG A 84 21.15 -0.93 6.37
N LEU A 85 20.02 -1.06 7.09
CA LEU A 85 19.32 0.09 7.66
C LEU A 85 20.17 0.81 8.72
N ALA A 86 20.93 0.06 9.51
CA ALA A 86 21.86 0.67 10.47
C ALA A 86 23.03 1.39 9.79
N ALA A 87 23.43 0.94 8.59
CA ALA A 87 24.59 1.46 7.87
C ALA A 87 24.30 2.66 6.94
N HIS A 88 23.04 2.97 6.64
CA HIS A 88 22.67 3.99 5.66
C HIS A 88 21.61 4.96 6.19
N PRO A 89 21.74 6.26 5.89
CA PRO A 89 20.69 7.22 6.23
C PRO A 89 19.46 7.01 5.34
N ASP A 90 18.29 7.36 5.86
CA ASP A 90 17.01 7.39 5.13
C ASP A 90 17.04 8.26 3.87
N THR A 91 17.87 9.31 3.86
CA THR A 91 18.10 10.19 2.70
C THR A 91 18.89 9.55 1.56
N ARG A 92 19.46 8.35 1.73
CA ARG A 92 20.16 7.63 0.65
C ARG A 92 19.20 7.39 -0.51
N LEU A 93 19.62 7.71 -1.73
CA LEU A 93 18.81 7.45 -2.92
C LEU A 93 18.98 6.00 -3.42
N LEU A 94 17.86 5.40 -3.82
CA LEU A 94 17.75 4.07 -4.40
C LEU A 94 17.17 4.16 -5.81
N LEU A 95 17.77 3.45 -6.78
CA LEU A 95 17.16 3.25 -8.09
C LEU A 95 16.18 2.06 -8.01
N THR A 96 14.90 2.36 -7.81
CA THR A 96 13.83 1.37 -7.65
C THR A 96 13.17 1.03 -9.00
N GLY A 97 12.27 0.04 -9.01
CA GLY A 97 11.47 -0.29 -10.20
C GLY A 97 10.56 0.84 -10.68
N THR A 98 10.15 1.76 -9.79
CA THR A 98 9.34 2.93 -10.13
C THR A 98 10.18 4.19 -10.40
N GLY A 99 11.50 4.13 -10.18
CA GLY A 99 12.44 5.24 -10.36
C GLY A 99 13.23 5.61 -9.10
N PRO A 100 14.15 6.59 -9.18
CA PRO A 100 14.91 7.09 -8.05
C PRO A 100 14.06 7.65 -6.89
N MET A 101 14.16 7.04 -5.71
CA MET A 101 13.49 7.46 -4.46
C MET A 101 14.48 7.51 -3.30
N SER A 102 14.18 8.23 -2.21
CA SER A 102 14.93 8.08 -0.96
C SER A 102 14.67 6.71 -0.32
N LEU A 103 15.62 6.20 0.48
CA LEU A 103 15.47 4.97 1.24
C LEU A 103 14.29 5.08 2.20
N GLY A 104 14.12 6.23 2.86
CA GLY A 104 12.98 6.53 3.73
C GLY A 104 11.65 6.40 2.99
N ASP A 105 11.50 7.06 1.84
CA ASP A 105 10.28 6.96 1.03
C ASP A 105 10.05 5.52 0.57
N TYR A 106 11.10 4.84 0.10
CA TYR A 106 10.97 3.46 -0.37
C TYR A 106 10.54 2.51 0.75
N LEU A 107 11.02 2.68 1.98
CA LEU A 107 10.58 1.90 3.14
C LEU A 107 9.10 2.09 3.46
N VAL A 108 8.54 3.28 3.23
CA VAL A 108 7.09 3.49 3.36
C VAL A 108 6.33 2.67 2.32
N THR A 109 6.82 2.58 1.07
CA THR A 109 6.21 1.70 0.05
C THR A 109 6.22 0.24 0.47
N ARG A 110 7.33 -0.23 1.09
CA ARG A 110 7.43 -1.60 1.61
C ARG A 110 6.47 -1.83 2.78
N THR A 111 6.27 -0.80 3.61
CA THR A 111 5.30 -0.83 4.71
C THR A 111 3.87 -1.02 4.19
N VAL A 112 3.49 -0.31 3.12
CA VAL A 112 2.19 -0.48 2.47
C VAL A 112 2.05 -1.91 1.95
N GLU A 113 3.04 -2.40 1.20
CA GLU A 113 3.05 -3.74 0.61
C GLU A 113 2.91 -4.84 1.68
N LEU A 114 3.66 -4.74 2.79
CA LEU A 114 3.56 -5.65 3.91
C LEU A 114 2.18 -5.63 4.58
N VAL A 115 1.61 -4.45 4.85
CA VAL A 115 0.27 -4.33 5.47
C VAL A 115 -0.78 -4.96 4.56
N VAL A 116 -0.73 -4.63 3.27
CA VAL A 116 -1.66 -5.13 2.25
C VAL A 116 -1.57 -6.65 2.12
N HIS A 117 -0.37 -7.21 2.03
CA HIS A 117 -0.21 -8.66 1.90
C HIS A 117 -0.39 -9.44 3.20
N THR A 118 -0.24 -8.78 4.35
CA THR A 118 -0.71 -9.33 5.64
C THR A 118 -2.23 -9.51 5.62
N ASP A 119 -2.97 -8.54 5.08
CA ASP A 119 -4.43 -8.68 4.89
C ASP A 119 -4.79 -9.81 3.93
N ASP A 120 -4.08 -9.91 2.81
CA ASP A 120 -4.29 -11.00 1.85
C ASP A 120 -4.05 -12.38 2.47
N LEU A 121 -2.99 -12.53 3.26
CA LEU A 121 -2.68 -13.77 3.98
C LEU A 121 -3.76 -14.10 5.01
N ASN A 122 -4.16 -13.13 5.85
CA ASN A 122 -5.20 -13.31 6.86
C ASN A 122 -6.55 -13.70 6.23
N ARG A 123 -6.89 -13.14 5.07
CA ARG A 123 -8.10 -13.50 4.31
C ARG A 123 -8.02 -14.87 3.63
N SER A 124 -6.82 -15.34 3.29
CA SER A 124 -6.58 -16.59 2.57
C SER A 124 -6.36 -17.80 3.50
N VAL A 125 -6.00 -17.55 4.77
CA VAL A 125 -5.67 -18.60 5.73
C VAL A 125 -6.52 -18.45 6.99
N PRO A 126 -7.60 -19.25 7.15
CA PRO A 126 -8.43 -19.21 8.35
C PRO A 126 -7.61 -19.45 9.61
N GLY A 127 -7.77 -18.57 10.60
CA GLY A 127 -7.10 -18.64 11.91
C GLY A 127 -5.64 -18.20 11.90
N LEU A 128 -5.14 -17.57 10.83
CA LEU A 128 -3.78 -17.03 10.79
C LEU A 128 -3.65 -15.77 11.66
N ASP A 129 -4.64 -14.88 11.61
CA ASP A 129 -4.84 -13.73 12.51
C ASP A 129 -3.55 -12.95 12.86
N ILE A 130 -2.68 -12.71 11.86
CA ILE A 130 -1.45 -11.93 12.05
C ILE A 130 -1.85 -10.51 12.45
N PRO A 131 -1.37 -10.00 13.61
CA PRO A 131 -1.70 -8.66 14.06
C PRO A 131 -1.02 -7.61 13.19
N TYR A 132 -1.69 -6.47 13.01
CA TYR A 132 -1.10 -5.31 12.35
C TYR A 132 -0.33 -4.46 13.35
N ASP A 133 0.89 -4.07 12.98
CA ASP A 133 1.58 -3.01 13.71
C ASP A 133 0.82 -1.68 13.55
N ARG A 134 0.64 -0.98 14.68
CA ARG A 134 -0.16 0.25 14.74
C ARG A 134 0.43 1.37 13.89
N GLN A 135 1.75 1.49 13.86
CA GLN A 135 2.43 2.56 13.12
C GLN A 135 2.44 2.24 11.63
N ALA A 136 2.64 0.97 11.26
CA ALA A 136 2.54 0.51 9.88
C ALA A 136 1.14 0.76 9.30
N LEU A 137 0.10 0.39 10.04
CA LEU A 137 -1.29 0.61 9.63
C LEU A 137 -1.60 2.11 9.49
N ALA A 138 -1.12 2.94 10.42
CA ALA A 138 -1.27 4.39 10.35
C ALA A 138 -0.58 5.01 9.13
N ALA A 139 0.66 4.59 8.85
CA ALA A 139 1.44 5.07 7.71
C ALA A 139 0.77 4.70 6.38
N CYS A 140 0.35 3.44 6.23
CA CYS A 140 -0.37 2.96 5.05
C CYS A 140 -1.69 3.72 4.83
N THR A 141 -2.48 3.87 5.89
CA THR A 141 -3.75 4.61 5.85
C THR A 141 -3.57 6.05 5.40
N ARG A 142 -2.62 6.77 6.01
CA ARG A 142 -2.36 8.18 5.71
C ARG A 142 -1.85 8.36 4.28
N LEU A 143 -0.88 7.55 3.86
CA LEU A 143 -0.35 7.65 2.50
C LEU A 143 -1.44 7.49 1.45
N LEU A 144 -2.29 6.47 1.59
CA LEU A 144 -3.36 6.22 0.63
C LEU A 144 -4.42 7.33 0.69
N ALA A 145 -4.74 7.86 1.87
CA ALA A 145 -5.64 9.00 2.01
C ALA A 145 -5.08 10.27 1.33
N ASP A 146 -3.81 10.58 1.55
CA ASP A 146 -3.12 11.70 0.92
C ASP A 146 -3.06 11.51 -0.61
N ALA A 147 -2.83 10.29 -1.09
CA ALA A 147 -2.87 9.97 -2.51
C ALA A 147 -4.27 10.23 -3.12
N LEU A 148 -5.37 9.93 -2.41
CA LEU A 148 -6.70 10.32 -2.88
C LEU A 148 -6.82 11.84 -3.04
N ALA A 149 -6.34 12.61 -2.06
CA ALA A 149 -6.38 14.06 -2.09
C ALA A 149 -5.53 14.65 -3.23
N VAL A 150 -4.43 14.00 -3.59
CA VAL A 150 -3.61 14.36 -4.76
C VAL A 150 -4.33 14.00 -6.08
N LYS A 151 -4.94 12.81 -6.15
CA LYS A 151 -5.65 12.33 -7.35
C LYS A 151 -6.88 13.18 -7.67
N ALA A 152 -7.59 13.63 -6.63
CA ALA A 152 -8.81 14.43 -6.74
C ALA A 152 -8.71 15.66 -5.80
N PRO A 153 -7.93 16.69 -6.16
CA PRO A 153 -7.75 17.86 -5.31
C PRO A 153 -9.07 18.58 -5.09
N GLY A 154 -9.27 19.10 -3.87
CA GLY A 154 -10.46 19.88 -3.55
C GLY A 154 -10.82 19.82 -2.08
N ALA A 155 -11.96 20.44 -1.75
CA ALA A 155 -12.46 20.55 -0.38
C ALA A 155 -13.95 20.28 -0.26
N SER A 156 -14.54 19.60 -1.25
CA SER A 156 -15.98 19.35 -1.28
C SER A 156 -16.40 18.09 -0.54
N THR A 157 -15.50 17.10 -0.43
CA THR A 157 -15.71 15.83 0.26
C THR A 157 -14.63 15.60 1.31
N GLU A 158 -15.06 15.32 2.55
CA GLU A 158 -14.18 14.94 3.66
C GLU A 158 -14.17 13.42 3.83
N VAL A 159 -13.00 12.81 3.80
CA VAL A 159 -12.81 11.37 4.00
C VAL A 159 -12.16 11.15 5.36
N ARG A 160 -12.81 10.40 6.23
CA ARG A 160 -12.38 10.11 7.60
C ARG A 160 -12.04 8.64 7.73
N ILE A 161 -10.82 8.35 8.15
CA ILE A 161 -10.34 7.00 8.43
C ILE A 161 -9.78 6.95 9.86
N PRO A 162 -10.66 6.96 10.88
CA PRO A 162 -10.22 6.98 12.27
C PRO A 162 -9.44 5.71 12.65
N PRO A 163 -8.42 5.83 13.52
CA PRO A 163 -7.96 7.05 14.18
C PRO A 163 -6.83 7.77 13.40
N TYR A 164 -6.58 7.43 12.14
CA TYR A 164 -5.29 7.75 11.50
C TYR A 164 -5.29 8.93 10.55
N ALA A 165 -6.37 9.13 9.78
CA ALA A 165 -6.39 10.12 8.71
C ALA A 165 -7.73 10.83 8.57
N VAL A 166 -7.66 12.11 8.19
CA VAL A 166 -8.78 12.88 7.64
C VAL A 166 -8.20 13.71 6.50
N VAL A 167 -8.79 13.58 5.30
CA VAL A 167 -8.38 14.33 4.11
C VAL A 167 -9.59 14.98 3.46
N GLN A 168 -9.35 16.04 2.71
CA GLN A 168 -10.36 16.64 1.84
C GLN A 168 -9.98 16.42 0.39
N CYS A 169 -10.96 16.10 -0.44
CA CYS A 169 -10.79 15.82 -1.85
C CYS A 169 -12.04 16.27 -2.63
N VAL A 170 -12.01 16.05 -3.94
CA VAL A 170 -13.04 16.39 -4.92
C VAL A 170 -13.26 17.89 -5.06
N GLU A 171 -13.13 18.39 -6.28
CA GLU A 171 -13.38 19.79 -6.61
C GLU A 171 -14.84 20.18 -6.32
N GLY A 172 -15.03 21.40 -5.82
CA GLY A 172 -16.35 21.94 -5.57
C GLY A 172 -16.32 23.13 -4.60
N PRO A 173 -17.47 23.81 -4.41
CA PRO A 173 -17.59 24.91 -3.47
C PRO A 173 -17.14 24.49 -2.07
N ARG A 174 -16.25 25.29 -1.49
CA ARG A 174 -15.81 25.11 -0.11
C ARG A 174 -16.94 25.52 0.83
N HIS A 175 -17.36 24.62 1.72
CA HIS A 175 -18.36 24.94 2.72
C HIS A 175 -17.71 25.75 3.84
N THR A 176 -18.27 26.91 4.15
CA THR A 176 -17.71 27.87 5.12
C THR A 176 -18.42 27.82 6.48
N ARG A 177 -19.45 26.99 6.65
CA ARG A 177 -20.16 26.82 7.94
C ARG A 177 -21.01 25.52 7.98
N GLY A 178 -20.96 24.77 9.09
CA GLY A 178 -21.78 23.56 9.34
C GLY A 178 -21.05 22.24 9.10
N THR A 179 -21.76 21.12 9.26
CA THR A 179 -21.26 19.77 8.90
C THR A 179 -20.89 19.76 7.41
N PRO A 180 -19.72 19.22 7.01
CA PRO A 180 -19.42 19.02 5.60
C PRO A 180 -20.58 18.25 4.96
N PRO A 181 -21.15 18.72 3.83
CA PRO A 181 -22.31 18.05 3.25
C PRO A 181 -21.94 16.72 2.61
N ASN A 182 -20.66 16.53 2.27
CA ASN A 182 -20.14 15.28 1.75
C ASN A 182 -19.10 14.71 2.71
N VAL A 183 -19.44 13.60 3.34
CA VAL A 183 -18.58 12.87 4.28
C VAL A 183 -18.54 11.41 3.87
N VAL A 184 -17.33 10.86 3.81
CA VAL A 184 -17.07 9.43 3.71
C VAL A 184 -16.34 9.01 4.99
N GLU A 185 -16.81 7.96 5.65
CA GLU A 185 -16.18 7.43 6.86
C GLU A 185 -16.09 5.91 6.78
N THR A 186 -14.92 5.36 7.13
CA THR A 186 -14.65 3.92 7.15
C THR A 186 -13.46 3.59 8.05
N ASP A 187 -13.26 2.31 8.38
CA ASP A 187 -12.10 1.86 9.15
C ASP A 187 -10.82 1.73 8.29
N PRO A 188 -9.63 1.67 8.90
CA PRO A 188 -8.35 1.59 8.19
C PRO A 188 -8.21 0.42 7.22
N LEU A 189 -8.69 -0.79 7.57
CA LEU A 189 -8.53 -1.96 6.71
C LEU A 189 -9.49 -1.90 5.52
N THR A 190 -10.73 -1.47 5.75
CA THR A 190 -11.68 -1.23 4.65
C THR A 190 -11.15 -0.16 3.68
N TRP A 191 -10.59 0.94 4.20
CA TRP A 191 -9.94 1.96 3.38
C TRP A 191 -8.79 1.40 2.54
N ILE A 192 -7.88 0.64 3.14
CA ILE A 192 -6.74 0.04 2.43
C ILE A 192 -7.22 -0.91 1.34
N ARG A 193 -8.26 -1.70 1.59
CA ARG A 193 -8.81 -2.62 0.59
C ARG A 193 -9.43 -1.87 -0.59
N LEU A 194 -10.18 -0.81 -0.35
CA LEU A 194 -10.74 0.06 -1.39
C LEU A 194 -9.63 0.73 -2.22
N ALA A 195 -8.66 1.33 -1.55
CA ALA A 195 -7.55 2.04 -2.19
C ALA A 195 -6.63 1.11 -3.01
N THR A 196 -6.64 -0.20 -2.73
CA THR A 196 -5.81 -1.21 -3.40
C THR A 196 -6.60 -2.22 -4.25
N GLY A 197 -7.89 -1.97 -4.48
CA GLY A 197 -8.74 -2.79 -5.37
C GLY A 197 -9.14 -4.16 -4.83
N ARG A 198 -8.93 -4.41 -3.53
CA ARG A 198 -9.30 -5.66 -2.83
C ARG A 198 -10.75 -5.72 -2.37
N LEU A 199 -11.43 -4.58 -2.42
CA LEU A 199 -12.83 -4.39 -2.12
C LEU A 199 -13.39 -3.36 -3.09
N ASP A 200 -14.54 -3.67 -3.70
CA ASP A 200 -15.24 -2.73 -4.56
C ASP A 200 -16.05 -1.73 -3.72
N TRP A 201 -16.17 -0.50 -4.23
CA TRP A 201 -16.88 0.59 -3.55
C TRP A 201 -18.36 0.29 -3.31
N THR A 202 -19.05 -0.26 -4.30
CA THR A 202 -20.48 -0.61 -4.19
C THR A 202 -20.69 -1.68 -3.13
N THR A 203 -19.83 -2.71 -3.16
CA THR A 203 -19.87 -3.78 -2.15
C THR A 203 -19.66 -3.24 -0.74
N ALA A 204 -18.69 -2.33 -0.56
CA ALA A 204 -18.41 -1.73 0.73
C ALA A 204 -19.58 -0.89 1.30
N LEU A 205 -20.35 -0.24 0.42
CA LEU A 205 -21.57 0.48 0.79
C LEU A 205 -22.71 -0.47 1.14
N ASP A 206 -22.95 -1.49 0.30
CA ASP A 206 -24.02 -2.48 0.48
C ASP A 206 -23.83 -3.27 1.79
N ASP A 207 -22.58 -3.60 2.13
CA ASP A 207 -22.20 -4.30 3.36
C ASP A 207 -22.04 -3.35 4.58
N ALA A 208 -22.34 -2.06 4.42
CA ALA A 208 -22.22 -1.02 5.45
C ALA A 208 -20.81 -0.90 6.08
N GLN A 209 -19.76 -1.24 5.32
CA GLN A 209 -18.36 -1.05 5.71
C GLN A 209 -17.89 0.39 5.49
N VAL A 210 -18.59 1.12 4.63
CA VAL A 210 -18.40 2.55 4.36
C VAL A 210 -19.71 3.28 4.61
N SER A 211 -19.62 4.42 5.30
CA SER A 211 -20.70 5.40 5.36
C SER A 211 -20.38 6.55 4.40
N ALA A 212 -21.20 6.75 3.38
CA ALA A 212 -21.09 7.89 2.45
C ALA A 212 -22.38 8.73 2.50
N SER A 213 -22.24 10.01 2.82
CA SER A 213 -23.35 10.96 2.92
C SER A 213 -23.04 12.19 2.11
N GLY A 214 -23.93 12.57 1.19
CA GLY A 214 -23.81 13.78 0.34
C GLY A 214 -23.69 13.48 -1.15
N GLU A 215 -24.08 14.43 -1.98
CA GLU A 215 -24.12 14.28 -3.46
C GLU A 215 -22.74 14.03 -4.10
N ARG A 216 -21.64 14.38 -3.42
CA ARG A 216 -20.26 14.16 -3.88
C ARG A 216 -19.49 13.15 -3.03
N ALA A 217 -20.19 12.34 -2.23
CA ALA A 217 -19.55 11.33 -1.38
C ALA A 217 -19.27 10.01 -2.11
N ASP A 218 -19.65 9.88 -3.39
CA ASP A 218 -19.31 8.73 -4.22
C ASP A 218 -17.85 8.82 -4.69
N LEU A 219 -17.00 7.94 -4.15
CA LEU A 219 -15.58 7.84 -4.49
C LEU A 219 -15.29 6.69 -5.47
N GLY A 220 -16.30 5.94 -5.93
CA GLY A 220 -16.10 4.74 -6.74
C GLY A 220 -15.29 5.00 -8.01
N GLY A 221 -15.54 6.11 -8.70
CA GLY A 221 -14.79 6.52 -9.88
C GLY A 221 -13.34 6.97 -9.63
N LEU A 222 -12.95 7.14 -8.37
CA LEU A 222 -11.60 7.55 -7.95
C LEU A 222 -10.76 6.39 -7.42
N LEU A 223 -11.38 5.26 -7.12
CA LEU A 223 -10.77 4.07 -6.54
C LEU A 223 -10.68 2.94 -7.61
N PRO A 224 -9.68 2.05 -7.51
CA PRO A 224 -8.57 2.08 -6.57
C PRO A 224 -7.54 3.17 -6.91
N LEU A 225 -6.64 3.45 -5.96
CA LEU A 225 -5.50 4.36 -6.15
C LEU A 225 -4.29 3.64 -6.73
N MET A 226 -4.18 2.34 -6.46
CA MET A 226 -3.19 1.42 -7.00
C MET A 226 -3.79 0.01 -7.11
N SER A 227 -3.34 -0.79 -8.07
CA SER A 227 -3.79 -2.18 -8.28
C SER A 227 -2.71 -2.99 -8.96
#